data_AF-A0A534J961-F1
#
_entry.id   AF-A0A534J961-F1
#
_cell.length_a   1.000
_cell.length_b   1.000
_cell.length_c   1.000
_cell.angle_alpha   90.00
_cell.angle_beta   90.00
_cell.angle_gamma   90.00
#
_symmetry.space_group_name_H-M   'P 1'
#
loop_
_entity.id
_entity.type
_entity.pdbx_description
1 polymer ?
#
loop_
_entity_poly.entity_id
_entity_poly.type
_entity_poly.pdbx_seq_one_letter_code
_entity_poly.pdbx_strand_id
1 'polypeptide(L)'
;MARRTKKVGSVGRFGPRYGVKIRRRILEVETVRKAVHTCPRCQAVNVHRVGSGIWQCRRCDLTFAGGAYKPVVTTSVKREIPPAAVAEEVEEKREKPVKAERKIIGGP
;
A
#
# COMPACT_ATOMS: atom_id res chain seq x y z
N MET A 1 -22.58 6.92 -23.04
CA MET A 1 -22.61 8.28 -22.44
C MET A 1 -21.40 9.07 -22.91
N ALA A 2 -21.58 10.32 -23.34
CA ALA A 2 -20.49 11.18 -23.83
C ALA A 2 -19.63 11.72 -22.67
N ARG A 3 -18.32 11.89 -22.94
CA ARG A 3 -17.37 12.45 -21.97
C ARG A 3 -17.63 13.93 -21.75
N ARG A 4 -18.15 14.29 -20.57
CA ARG A 4 -18.58 15.66 -20.24
C ARG A 4 -17.44 16.69 -20.07
N THR A 5 -16.20 16.25 -19.80
CA THR A 5 -15.06 17.17 -19.55
C THR A 5 -13.79 16.72 -20.26
N LYS A 6 -13.01 17.65 -20.84
CA LYS A 6 -11.76 17.33 -21.55
C LYS A 6 -10.56 17.03 -20.64
N LYS A 7 -10.39 17.79 -19.55
CA LYS A 7 -9.18 17.71 -18.67
C LYS A 7 -9.50 17.53 -17.19
N VAL A 8 -10.61 18.08 -16.70
CA VAL A 8 -10.86 18.25 -15.26
C VAL A 8 -11.46 17.03 -14.57
N GLY A 9 -12.25 16.18 -15.23
CA GLY A 9 -12.82 14.99 -14.59
C GLY A 9 -13.67 15.32 -13.35
N SER A 10 -13.50 14.56 -12.27
CA SER A 10 -14.30 14.68 -11.03
C SER A 10 -14.13 16.01 -10.30
N VAL A 11 -13.00 16.69 -10.49
CA VAL A 11 -12.71 17.99 -9.87
C VAL A 11 -13.38 19.16 -10.60
N GLY A 12 -14.10 18.89 -11.70
CA GLY A 12 -14.99 19.87 -12.34
C GLY A 12 -16.03 20.46 -11.39
N ARG A 13 -16.40 19.73 -10.32
CA ARG A 13 -17.34 20.20 -9.27
C ARG A 13 -16.88 21.50 -8.57
N PHE A 14 -15.58 21.75 -8.54
CA PHE A 14 -15.02 22.94 -7.87
C PHE A 14 -15.12 24.20 -8.75
N GLY A 15 -15.49 24.06 -10.03
CA GLY A 15 -15.56 25.18 -10.96
C GLY A 15 -14.21 25.91 -11.08
N PRO A 16 -14.19 27.25 -11.15
CA PRO A 16 -12.97 28.04 -11.27
C PRO A 16 -12.16 28.18 -9.96
N ARG A 17 -12.66 27.69 -8.83
CA ARG A 17 -12.07 27.93 -7.49
C ARG A 17 -10.80 27.11 -7.23
N TYR A 18 -9.98 27.59 -6.28
CA TYR A 18 -8.79 26.92 -5.71
C TYR A 18 -7.57 26.73 -6.64
N GLY A 19 -7.64 27.21 -7.89
CA GLY A 19 -6.51 27.13 -8.83
C GLY A 19 -6.28 25.73 -9.40
N VAL A 20 -5.32 25.61 -10.34
CA VAL A 20 -5.11 24.38 -11.12
C VAL A 20 -4.32 23.32 -10.32
N LYS A 21 -3.27 23.72 -9.60
CA LYS A 21 -2.36 22.81 -8.89
C LYS A 21 -3.07 22.00 -7.80
N ILE A 22 -3.90 22.67 -6.99
CA ILE A 22 -4.66 22.03 -5.91
C ILE A 22 -5.69 21.04 -6.50
N ARG A 23 -6.42 21.46 -7.54
CA ARG A 23 -7.40 20.59 -8.21
C ARG A 23 -6.76 19.35 -8.84
N ARG A 24 -5.55 19.46 -9.40
CA ARG A 24 -4.81 18.29 -9.93
C ARG A 24 -4.45 17.28 -8.84
N ARG A 25 -3.91 17.75 -7.70
CA ARG A 25 -3.61 16.88 -6.55
C ARG A 25 -4.86 16.18 -6.01
N ILE A 26 -5.97 16.91 -5.90
CA ILE A 26 -7.24 16.32 -5.46
C ILE A 26 -7.73 15.28 -6.47
N LEU A 27 -7.60 15.54 -7.77
CA LEU A 27 -7.99 14.59 -8.81
C LEU A 27 -7.23 13.27 -8.66
N GLU A 28 -5.91 13.31 -8.48
CA GLU A 28 -5.06 12.13 -8.25
C GLU A 28 -5.47 11.34 -7.00
N VAL A 29 -5.83 12.03 -5.92
CA VAL A 29 -6.28 11.39 -4.68
C VAL A 29 -7.68 10.78 -4.84
N GLU A 30 -8.59 11.48 -5.53
CA GLU A 30 -9.95 11.02 -5.75
C GLU A 30 -10.06 9.86 -6.72
N THR A 31 -9.25 9.84 -7.79
CA THR A 31 -9.23 8.74 -8.76
C THR A 31 -8.83 7.44 -8.08
N VAL A 32 -7.79 7.49 -7.25
CA VAL A 32 -7.33 6.35 -6.47
C VAL A 32 -8.37 5.95 -5.43
N ARG A 33 -8.92 6.89 -4.66
CA ARG A 33 -9.92 6.60 -3.61
C ARG A 33 -11.20 5.95 -4.17
N LYS A 34 -11.64 6.37 -5.35
CA LYS A 34 -12.86 5.87 -6.01
C LYS A 34 -12.61 4.62 -6.86
N ALA A 35 -11.36 4.26 -7.11
CA ALA A 35 -11.03 3.05 -7.85
C ALA A 35 -11.52 1.82 -7.07
N VAL A 36 -11.95 0.82 -7.83
CA VAL A 36 -12.30 -0.48 -7.25
C VAL A 36 -11.01 -1.25 -7.07
N HIS A 37 -10.81 -1.82 -5.88
CA HIS A 37 -9.57 -2.51 -5.53
C HIS A 37 -9.76 -4.01 -5.35
N THR A 38 -8.65 -4.74 -5.47
CA THR A 38 -8.59 -6.18 -5.26
C THR A 38 -8.72 -6.52 -3.78
N CYS A 39 -9.62 -7.46 -3.46
CA CYS A 39 -9.77 -7.97 -2.10
C CYS A 39 -8.65 -8.95 -1.75
N PRO A 40 -8.04 -8.88 -0.55
CA PRO A 40 -7.01 -9.83 -0.13
C PRO A 40 -7.54 -11.26 0.08
N ARG A 41 -8.85 -11.44 0.33
CA ARG A 41 -9.45 -12.75 0.61
C ARG A 41 -9.98 -13.44 -0.64
N CYS A 42 -10.89 -12.79 -1.37
CA CYS A 42 -11.55 -13.39 -2.53
C CYS A 42 -10.92 -13.01 -3.87
N GLN A 43 -9.87 -12.18 -3.87
CA GLN A 43 -9.15 -11.67 -5.05
C GLN A 43 -10.03 -10.97 -6.11
N ALA A 44 -11.30 -10.74 -5.81
CA ALA A 44 -12.20 -10.00 -6.67
C ALA A 44 -11.94 -8.49 -6.56
N VAL A 45 -12.04 -7.80 -7.69
CA VAL A 45 -11.92 -6.34 -7.77
C VAL A 45 -13.26 -5.69 -7.41
N ASN A 46 -13.66 -5.81 -6.15
CA ASN A 46 -14.96 -5.34 -5.64
C ASN A 46 -14.87 -4.70 -4.24
N VAL A 47 -13.68 -4.20 -3.89
CA VAL A 47 -13.47 -3.46 -2.64
C VAL A 47 -13.80 -1.99 -2.85
N HIS A 48 -14.54 -1.43 -1.89
CA HIS A 48 -14.92 -0.02 -1.83
C HIS A 48 -14.69 0.55 -0.43
N ARG A 49 -14.54 1.87 -0.34
CA ARG A 49 -14.29 2.58 0.92
C ARG A 49 -15.61 2.87 1.62
N VAL A 50 -15.73 2.45 2.89
CA VAL A 50 -16.88 2.77 3.75
C VAL A 50 -16.58 4.02 4.59
N GLY A 51 -15.41 4.05 5.23
CA GLY A 51 -15.01 5.11 6.14
C GLY A 51 -13.56 5.54 5.93
N SER A 52 -13.06 6.38 6.83
CA SER A 52 -11.64 6.74 6.85
C SER A 52 -10.80 5.54 7.32
N GLY A 53 -10.02 4.97 6.40
CA GLY A 53 -9.21 3.77 6.67
C GLY A 53 -9.99 2.46 6.74
N ILE A 54 -11.32 2.47 6.54
CA ILE A 54 -12.17 1.28 6.56
C ILE A 54 -12.62 0.94 5.14
N TRP A 55 -12.30 -0.27 4.70
CA TRP A 55 -12.61 -0.80 3.37
C TRP A 55 -13.44 -2.06 3.49
N GLN A 56 -14.40 -2.23 2.58
CA GLN A 56 -15.29 -3.39 2.55
C GLN A 56 -15.34 -4.02 1.15
N CYS A 57 -15.23 -5.34 1.09
CA CYS A 57 -15.50 -6.08 -0.14
C CYS A 57 -17.00 -6.39 -0.25
N ARG A 58 -17.62 -6.10 -1.40
CA ARG A 58 -19.04 -6.44 -1.64
C ARG A 58 -19.31 -7.92 -1.94
N ARG A 59 -18.26 -8.71 -2.23
CA ARG A 59 -18.42 -10.11 -2.64
C ARG A 59 -18.36 -11.07 -1.46
N CYS A 60 -17.51 -10.79 -0.47
CA CYS A 60 -17.27 -11.66 0.69
C CYS A 60 -17.49 -10.96 2.03
N ASP A 61 -18.04 -9.74 1.99
CA ASP A 61 -18.36 -8.88 3.14
C ASP A 61 -17.22 -8.63 4.13
N LEU A 62 -15.98 -8.88 3.70
CA LEU A 62 -14.81 -8.61 4.51
C LEU A 62 -14.60 -7.10 4.67
N THR A 63 -14.71 -6.62 5.89
CA THR A 63 -14.27 -5.29 6.32
C THR A 63 -12.83 -5.36 6.83
N PHE A 64 -11.96 -4.49 6.32
CA PHE A 64 -10.56 -4.45 6.74
C PHE A 64 -10.05 -3.02 6.87
N ALA A 65 -9.01 -2.87 7.68
CA ALA A 65 -8.30 -1.61 7.87
C ALA A 65 -7.24 -1.42 6.77
N GLY A 66 -7.16 -0.20 6.24
CA GLY A 66 -6.20 0.20 5.22
C GLY A 66 -5.87 1.68 5.31
N GLY A 67 -5.22 2.21 4.29
CA GLY A 67 -4.93 3.64 4.20
C GLY A 67 -6.19 4.49 3.96
N ALA A 68 -6.06 5.80 4.19
CA ALA A 68 -7.18 6.74 4.04
C ALA A 68 -7.71 6.83 2.60
N TYR A 69 -6.81 6.73 1.60
CA TYR A 69 -7.11 6.87 0.17
C TYR A 69 -6.77 5.62 -0.66
N LYS A 70 -5.95 4.71 -0.13
CA LYS A 70 -5.56 3.44 -0.74
C LYS A 70 -5.75 2.31 0.29
N PRO A 71 -6.29 1.15 -0.09
CA PRO A 71 -6.45 0.03 0.84
C PRO A 71 -5.09 -0.54 1.27
N VAL A 72 -4.14 -0.64 0.34
CA VAL A 72 -2.76 -1.06 0.65
C VAL A 72 -1.91 0.18 0.88
N VAL A 73 -1.31 0.25 2.06
CA VAL A 73 -0.33 1.29 2.42
C VAL A 73 1.06 0.67 2.36
N THR A 74 1.91 1.19 1.48
CA THR A 74 3.31 0.75 1.35
C THR A 74 4.21 1.33 2.44
N THR A 75 3.76 2.37 3.14
CA THR A 75 4.58 3.12 4.12
C THR A 75 4.38 2.68 5.57
N SER A 76 3.40 1.80 5.87
CA SER A 76 3.06 1.43 7.25
C SER A 76 3.35 -0.03 7.61
N VAL A 77 4.28 -0.68 6.88
CA VAL A 77 4.91 -1.94 7.30
C VAL A 77 6.43 -1.75 7.42
N LYS A 78 6.86 -0.74 8.17
CA LYS A 78 7.85 -1.01 9.22
C LYS A 78 7.04 -1.32 10.47
N ARG A 79 6.42 -2.51 10.49
CA ARG A 79 6.23 -3.17 11.77
C ARG A 79 7.65 -3.48 12.20
N GLU A 80 8.08 -2.82 13.26
CA GLU A 80 9.26 -3.25 14.01
C GLU A 80 9.09 -4.75 14.24
N ILE A 81 9.94 -5.52 13.57
CA ILE A 81 10.29 -6.84 14.08
C ILE A 81 10.74 -6.55 15.51
N PRO A 82 10.19 -7.22 16.56
CA PRO A 82 10.72 -7.05 17.90
C PRO A 82 12.24 -7.25 17.82
N PRO A 83 13.06 -6.35 18.40
CA PRO A 83 14.51 -6.35 18.18
C PRO A 83 15.18 -7.69 18.50
N ALA A 84 14.52 -8.55 19.28
CA ALA A 84 14.96 -9.92 19.58
C ALA A 84 15.11 -10.82 18.34
N ALA A 85 14.18 -10.79 17.37
CA ALA A 85 14.27 -11.70 16.22
C ALA A 85 15.30 -11.25 15.17
N VAL A 86 15.57 -9.94 15.07
CA VAL A 86 16.62 -9.42 14.18
C VAL A 86 18.02 -9.71 14.73
N ALA A 87 18.18 -9.77 16.06
CA ALA A 87 19.45 -10.12 16.69
C ALA A 87 19.87 -11.57 16.39
N GLU A 88 18.94 -12.53 16.50
CA GLU A 88 19.24 -13.93 16.19
C GLU A 88 19.53 -14.15 14.70
N GLU A 89 18.78 -13.50 13.80
CA GLU A 89 19.03 -13.62 12.35
C GLU A 89 20.37 -13.00 11.90
N VAL A 90 20.83 -11.95 12.59
CA VAL A 90 22.12 -11.29 12.29
C VAL A 90 23.29 -12.10 12.86
N GLU A 91 23.16 -12.71 14.04
CA GLU A 91 24.18 -13.64 14.55
C GLU A 91 24.28 -14.90 13.67
N GLU A 92 23.16 -15.50 13.29
CA GLU A 92 23.18 -16.72 12.47
C GLU A 92 23.78 -16.47 11.06
N LYS A 93 23.55 -15.27 10.50
CA LYS A 93 24.20 -14.82 9.24
C LYS A 93 25.64 -14.36 9.41
N ARG A 94 26.11 -14.01 10.61
CA ARG A 94 27.53 -13.71 10.89
C ARG A 94 28.34 -14.96 11.18
N GLU A 95 27.76 -15.98 11.82
CA GLU A 95 28.47 -17.23 12.09
C GLU A 95 28.66 -18.11 10.85
N LYS A 96 27.68 -18.14 9.93
CA LYS A 96 27.76 -18.93 8.68
C LYS A 96 28.95 -18.56 7.77
N PRO A 97 29.29 -17.28 7.52
CA PRO A 97 30.47 -16.92 6.71
C PRO A 97 31.79 -17.21 7.44
N VAL A 98 31.86 -16.98 8.76
CA VAL A 98 33.11 -17.19 9.54
C VAL A 98 33.44 -18.68 9.70
N LYS A 99 32.43 -19.56 9.83
CA LYS A 99 32.61 -21.02 9.84
C LYS A 99 32.98 -21.59 8.45
N ALA A 100 32.56 -20.93 7.37
CA ALA A 100 32.91 -21.32 6.00
C ALA A 100 34.36 -20.95 5.64
N GLU A 101 34.83 -19.75 6.00
CA GLU A 101 36.20 -19.31 5.70
C GLU A 101 37.26 -20.06 6.53
N ARG A 102 37.01 -20.32 7.82
CA ARG A 102 37.96 -21.09 8.66
C ARG A 102 38.16 -22.54 8.24
N LYS A 103 37.23 -23.12 7.49
CA LYS A 103 37.32 -24.51 6.99
C LYS A 103 38.18 -24.63 5.72
N ILE A 104 38.48 -23.52 5.05
CA ILE A 104 39.26 -23.49 3.79
C ILE A 104 40.76 -23.32 4.05
N ILE A 105 41.14 -22.69 5.17
CA ILE A 105 42.55 -22.41 5.53
C ILE A 105 43.15 -23.53 6.41
N GLY A 106 42.43 -24.63 6.59
CA GLY A 106 42.76 -25.72 7.51
C GLY A 106 42.94 -27.07 6.84
N GLY A 107 44.03 -27.23 6.11
CA GLY A 107 44.79 -28.50 6.08
C GLY A 107 45.03 -29.13 4.71
N PRO A 108 45.96 -30.11 4.65
CA PRO A 108 47.23 -30.23 5.38
C PRO A 108 48.33 -29.31 4.83
#